data_AF-A0A3D5DNB1-F1
#
_entry.id   AF-A0A3D5DNB1-F1
#
_cell.length_a   1.000
_cell.length_b   1.000
_cell.length_c   1.000
_cell.angle_alpha   90.00
_cell.angle_beta   90.00
_cell.angle_gamma   90.00
#
_symmetry.space_group_name_H-M   'P 1'
#
loop_
_entity.id
_entity.type
_entity.pdbx_description
1 polymer ?
#
loop_
_entity_poly.entity_id
_entity_poly.type
_entity_poly.pdbx_seq_one_letter_code
_entity_poly.pdbx_strand_id
1 'polypeptide(L)'
;METRDSIPTSAEIIDVATVFGILLALGILAMSVGLLRSETASDLRMLTATGAGSTARRAISAATAGALALTGAVVGIVAGYIAAIGFFRTNQLDTLSSLTSIPVANLLLILVGMPLVAVIGGWLLAGREPSAIGRRPLE
;
A
#
# COMPACT_ATOMS: atom_id res chain seq x y z
N MET A 1 -42.33 -1.17 28.09
CA MET A 1 -42.51 -0.93 26.65
C MET A 1 -41.24 -0.31 26.15
N GLU A 2 -40.49 -1.13 25.43
CA GLU A 2 -39.12 -0.94 24.99
C GLU A 2 -39.14 -0.20 23.65
N THR A 3 -38.82 1.09 23.63
CA THR A 3 -38.47 1.80 22.40
C THR A 3 -36.95 1.80 22.29
N ARG A 4 -36.39 0.65 21.89
CA ARG A 4 -35.01 0.56 21.39
C ARG A 4 -35.06 0.97 19.92
N ASP A 5 -34.75 2.23 19.70
CA ASP A 5 -34.65 2.84 18.38
C ASP A 5 -33.76 2.01 17.44
N SER A 6 -34.30 1.64 16.29
CA SER A 6 -33.63 0.96 15.17
C SER A 6 -32.63 1.86 14.43
N ILE A 7 -32.02 2.82 15.12
CA ILE A 7 -31.01 3.73 14.57
C ILE A 7 -29.67 3.02 14.67
N PRO A 8 -28.94 2.80 13.56
CA PRO A 8 -27.62 2.17 13.61
C PRO A 8 -26.75 2.95 14.60
N THR A 9 -26.16 2.22 15.55
CA THR A 9 -25.23 2.80 16.51
C THR A 9 -24.11 3.51 15.75
N SER A 10 -23.65 4.67 16.22
CA SER A 10 -22.61 5.45 15.54
C SER A 10 -21.36 4.63 15.21
N ALA A 11 -21.07 3.59 16.01
CA ALA A 11 -19.99 2.65 15.77
C ALA A 11 -20.16 1.83 14.48
N GLU A 12 -21.39 1.42 14.16
CA GLU A 12 -21.72 0.66 12.95
C GLU A 12 -21.57 1.53 11.70
N ILE A 13 -21.98 2.80 11.77
CA ILE A 13 -21.81 3.78 10.68
C ILE A 13 -20.32 4.00 10.39
N ILE A 14 -19.50 4.14 11.44
CA ILE A 14 -18.05 4.35 11.29
C ILE A 14 -17.36 3.11 10.72
N ASP A 15 -17.74 1.91 11.15
CA ASP A 15 -17.16 0.66 10.65
C ASP A 15 -17.45 0.48 9.15
N VAL A 16 -18.71 0.64 8.74
CA VAL A 16 -19.10 0.58 7.32
C VAL A 16 -18.38 1.65 6.50
N ALA A 17 -18.26 2.89 7.00
CA ALA A 17 -17.54 3.96 6.32
C ALA A 17 -16.04 3.65 6.18
N THR A 18 -15.44 3.02 7.19
CA THR A 18 -14.02 2.62 7.18
C THR A 18 -13.78 1.54 6.14
N VAL A 19 -14.61 0.49 6.12
CA VAL A 19 -14.52 -0.58 5.11
C VAL A 19 -14.67 -0.01 3.70
N PHE A 20 -15.65 0.87 3.49
CA PHE A 20 -15.85 1.53 2.20
C PHE A 20 -14.65 2.39 1.80
N GLY A 21 -14.09 3.16 2.74
CA GLY A 21 -12.89 3.96 2.53
C GLY A 21 -11.68 3.12 2.14
N ILE A 22 -11.47 1.97 2.78
CA ILE A 22 -10.39 1.03 2.42
C ILE A 22 -10.59 0.51 1.00
N LEU A 23 -11.79 0.07 0.64
CA LEU A 23 -12.08 -0.42 -0.72
C LEU A 23 -11.87 0.66 -1.78
N LEU A 24 -12.31 1.89 -1.51
CA LEU A 24 -12.10 3.03 -2.41
C LEU A 24 -10.61 3.34 -2.58
N ALA A 25 -9.85 3.39 -1.48
CA ALA A 25 -8.42 3.63 -1.52
C ALA A 25 -7.68 2.56 -2.32
N LEU A 26 -8.01 1.27 -2.11
CA LEU A 26 -7.45 0.16 -2.89
C LEU A 26 -7.84 0.25 -4.37
N GLY A 27 -9.08 0.64 -4.68
CA GLY A 27 -9.53 0.86 -6.06
C GLY A 27 -8.75 1.96 -6.77
N ILE A 28 -8.56 3.11 -6.13
CA ILE A 28 -7.73 4.22 -6.66
C ILE A 28 -6.30 3.75 -6.86
N LEU A 29 -5.72 3.06 -5.88
CA LEU A 29 -4.35 2.56 -5.97
C LEU A 29 -4.17 1.59 -7.13
N ALA A 30 -5.09 0.64 -7.30
CA ALA A 30 -5.08 -0.31 -8.41
C ALA A 30 -5.21 0.40 -9.76
N MET A 31 -6.08 1.41 -9.86
CA MET A 31 -6.23 2.23 -11.07
C MET A 31 -4.92 2.97 -11.40
N SER A 32 -4.31 3.66 -10.44
CA SER A 32 -3.05 4.39 -10.64
C SER A 32 -1.90 3.48 -11.06
N VAL A 33 -1.75 2.33 -10.39
CA VAL A 33 -0.71 1.35 -10.74
C VAL A 33 -0.96 0.73 -12.12
N GLY A 34 -2.22 0.48 -12.49
CA GLY A 34 -2.61 0.00 -13.81
C GLY A 34 -2.24 0.96 -14.93
N LEU A 35 -2.49 2.26 -14.74
CA LEU A 35 -2.11 3.32 -15.68
C LEU A 35 -0.59 3.41 -15.84
N LEU A 36 0.14 3.48 -14.72
CA LEU A 36 1.60 3.54 -14.72
C LEU A 36 2.22 2.33 -15.44
N ARG A 37 1.64 1.13 -15.26
CA ARG A 37 2.06 -0.08 -15.97
C ARG A 37 1.74 -0.03 -17.47
N SER A 38 0.62 0.57 -17.87
CA SER A 38 0.24 0.73 -19.27
C SER A 38 1.18 1.70 -20.01
N GLU A 39 1.50 2.83 -19.38
CA GLU A 39 2.44 3.83 -19.92
C GLU A 39 3.85 3.25 -20.06
N THR A 40 4.37 2.62 -19.01
CA THR A 40 5.69 2.00 -19.04
C THR A 40 5.77 0.84 -20.03
N ALA A 41 4.71 0.05 -20.22
CA ALA A 41 4.68 -1.00 -21.23
C ALA A 41 4.73 -0.44 -22.66
N SER A 42 4.03 0.68 -22.92
CA SER A 42 4.08 1.38 -24.20
C SER A 42 5.48 1.92 -24.49
N ASP A 43 6.10 2.56 -23.50
CA ASP A 43 7.44 3.15 -23.58
C ASP A 43 8.54 2.08 -23.75
N LEU A 44 8.45 0.98 -22.99
CA LEU A 44 9.34 -0.18 -23.16
C LEU A 44 9.22 -0.81 -24.54
N ARG A 45 8.04 -0.77 -25.19
CA ARG A 45 7.89 -1.29 -26.56
C ARG A 45 8.73 -0.48 -27.55
N MET A 46 8.78 0.84 -27.35
CA MET A 46 9.63 1.74 -28.13
C MET A 46 11.13 1.46 -27.88
N LEU A 47 11.51 1.25 -26.62
CA LEU A 47 12.89 0.91 -26.22
C LEU A 47 13.31 -0.52 -26.67
N THR A 48 12.38 -1.47 -26.74
CA THR A 48 12.65 -2.80 -27.30
C THR A 48 12.83 -2.76 -28.81
N ALA A 49 12.16 -1.84 -29.51
CA ALA A 49 12.35 -1.63 -30.95
C ALA A 49 13.77 -1.09 -31.26
N THR A 50 14.45 -0.49 -30.28
CA THR A 50 15.86 -0.06 -30.34
C THR A 50 16.84 -1.03 -29.65
N GLY A 51 16.35 -2.16 -29.11
CA GLY A 51 17.18 -3.28 -28.61
C GLY A 51 17.31 -3.45 -27.09
N ALA A 52 16.56 -2.73 -26.25
CA ALA A 52 16.65 -2.84 -24.78
C ALA A 52 15.75 -3.95 -24.18
N GLY A 53 16.31 -4.81 -23.33
CA GLY A 53 15.70 -6.08 -22.88
C GLY A 53 15.15 -6.14 -21.44
N SER A 54 14.61 -7.33 -21.12
CA SER A 54 13.82 -7.79 -19.94
C SER A 54 14.13 -7.24 -18.53
N THR A 55 15.33 -6.71 -18.30
CA THR A 55 15.78 -6.14 -17.03
C THR A 55 15.01 -4.88 -16.64
N ALA A 56 14.60 -4.06 -17.62
CA ALA A 56 13.84 -2.84 -17.37
C ALA A 56 12.46 -3.12 -16.75
N ARG A 57 11.80 -4.19 -17.19
CA ARG A 57 10.49 -4.61 -16.64
C ARG A 57 10.57 -5.00 -15.16
N ARG A 58 11.65 -5.67 -14.76
CA ARG A 58 11.90 -6.07 -13.36
C ARG A 58 12.24 -4.87 -12.48
N ALA A 59 13.04 -3.93 -12.99
CA ALA A 59 13.41 -2.72 -12.25
C ALA A 59 12.19 -1.83 -11.97
N ILE A 60 11.29 -1.66 -12.94
CA ILE A 60 10.07 -0.85 -12.77
C ILE A 60 9.15 -1.46 -11.72
N SER A 61 8.89 -2.78 -11.77
CA SER A 61 8.02 -3.41 -10.76
C SER A 61 8.61 -3.34 -9.35
N ALA A 62 9.93 -3.46 -9.21
CA ALA A 62 10.62 -3.30 -7.94
C ALA A 62 10.56 -1.85 -7.43
N ALA A 63 10.74 -0.87 -8.31
CA ALA A 63 10.66 0.55 -7.98
C ALA A 63 9.24 0.95 -7.54
N THR A 64 8.21 0.49 -8.25
CA THR A 64 6.81 0.73 -7.86
C THR A 64 6.48 0.08 -6.53
N ALA A 65 6.88 -1.18 -6.32
CA ALA A 65 6.66 -1.88 -5.05
C ALA A 65 7.37 -1.17 -3.88
N GLY A 66 8.62 -0.72 -4.08
CA GLY A 66 9.37 0.04 -3.09
C GLY A 66 8.76 1.39 -2.77
N ALA A 67 8.36 2.15 -3.79
CA ALA A 67 7.72 3.46 -3.60
C ALA A 67 6.39 3.33 -2.85
N LEU A 68 5.57 2.33 -3.18
CA LEU A 68 4.31 2.05 -2.51
C LEU A 68 4.52 1.63 -1.06
N ALA A 69 5.48 0.73 -0.81
CA ALA A 69 5.78 0.26 0.53
C ALA A 69 6.34 1.37 1.42
N LEU A 70 7.22 2.23 0.89
CA LEU A 70 7.75 3.38 1.61
C LEU A 70 6.63 4.36 1.94
N THR A 71 5.82 4.74 0.95
CA THR A 71 4.71 5.68 1.15
C THR A 71 3.71 5.12 2.16
N GLY A 72 3.33 3.85 2.04
CA GLY A 72 2.46 3.16 3.00
C GLY A 72 3.05 3.09 4.41
N ALA A 73 4.36 2.85 4.55
CA ALA A 73 5.03 2.85 5.84
C ALA A 73 5.02 4.25 6.48
N VAL A 74 5.35 5.31 5.73
CA VAL A 74 5.31 6.68 6.23
C VAL A 74 3.89 7.07 6.66
N VAL A 75 2.90 6.83 5.79
CA VAL A 75 1.49 7.14 6.09
C VAL A 75 1.01 6.32 7.29
N GLY A 76 1.34 5.03 7.37
CA GLY A 76 0.96 4.15 8.47
C GLY A 76 1.56 4.58 9.82
N ILE A 77 2.82 5.03 9.84
CA ILE A 77 3.46 5.55 11.05
C ILE A 77 2.74 6.83 11.51
N VAL A 78 2.50 7.78 10.60
CA VAL A 78 1.81 9.04 10.93
C VAL A 78 0.39 8.77 11.43
N ALA A 79 -0.38 7.94 10.71
CA ALA A 79 -1.74 7.57 11.11
C ALA A 79 -1.77 6.83 12.46
N GLY A 80 -0.81 5.93 12.70
CA GLY A 80 -0.66 5.21 13.96
C GLY A 80 -0.42 6.14 15.15
N TYR A 81 0.46 7.15 15.00
CA TYR A 81 0.67 8.16 16.04
C TYR A 81 -0.58 9.00 16.29
N ILE A 82 -1.29 9.42 15.25
CA ILE A 82 -2.54 10.20 15.38
C ILE A 82 -3.61 9.36 16.11
N ALA A 83 -3.77 8.09 15.74
CA ALA A 83 -4.70 7.17 16.37
C ALA A 83 -4.33 6.91 17.84
N ALA A 84 -3.04 6.72 18.14
CA ALA A 84 -2.55 6.58 19.51
C ALA A 84 -2.86 7.83 20.34
N ILE A 85 -2.55 9.03 19.85
CA ILE A 85 -2.86 10.30 20.53
C ILE A 85 -4.37 10.46 20.74
N GLY A 86 -5.19 10.10 19.74
CA GLY A 86 -6.65 10.10 19.86
C GLY A 86 -7.14 9.16 20.96
N PHE A 87 -6.65 7.92 20.96
CA PHE A 87 -6.98 6.90 21.96
C PHE A 87 -6.56 7.33 23.37
N PHE A 88 -5.34 7.85 23.54
CA PHE A 88 -4.85 8.33 24.84
C PHE A 88 -5.60 9.57 25.34
N ARG A 89 -6.13 10.41 24.44
CA ARG A 89 -7.00 11.53 24.83
C ARG A 89 -8.39 11.08 25.28
N THR A 90 -8.92 9.99 24.72
CA THR A 90 -10.23 9.43 25.11
C THR A 90 -10.16 8.56 26.37
N ASN A 91 -9.03 7.88 26.63
CA ASN A 91 -8.90 6.87 27.69
C ASN A 91 -8.21 7.35 28.99
N GLN A 92 -8.29 8.64 29.32
CA GLN A 92 -7.86 9.27 30.59
C GLN A 92 -6.55 8.71 31.24
N LEU A 93 -5.42 9.36 30.93
CA LEU A 93 -4.21 9.58 31.75
C LEU A 93 -3.44 8.42 32.46
N ASP A 94 -3.94 7.19 32.58
CA ASP A 94 -3.28 6.16 33.42
C ASP A 94 -2.04 5.48 32.78
N THR A 95 -1.81 5.67 31.48
CA THR A 95 -0.73 4.97 30.74
C THR A 95 0.47 5.85 30.39
N LEU A 96 0.45 7.16 30.70
CA LEU A 96 1.53 8.11 30.35
C LEU A 96 2.90 7.74 30.96
N SER A 97 2.93 7.02 32.09
CA SER A 97 4.18 6.59 32.74
C SER A 97 4.89 5.42 32.02
N SER A 98 4.20 4.70 31.13
CA SER A 98 4.78 3.57 30.38
C SER A 98 5.28 3.94 28.97
N LEU A 99 5.10 5.19 28.50
CA LEU A 99 5.46 5.64 27.14
C LEU A 99 6.88 6.23 26.99
N THR A 100 7.72 6.23 28.03
CA THR A 100 9.08 6.81 27.95
C THR A 100 10.01 6.10 26.96
N SER A 101 9.66 4.87 26.52
CA SER A 101 10.42 4.13 25.53
C SER A 101 9.68 4.09 24.19
N ILE A 102 9.73 5.20 23.44
CA ILE A 102 9.28 5.24 22.04
C ILE A 102 10.13 4.21 21.26
N PRO A 103 9.54 3.16 20.67
CA PRO A 103 10.28 2.09 20.01
C PRO A 103 10.75 2.56 18.62
N VAL A 104 11.62 3.57 18.60
CA VAL A 104 12.19 4.17 17.39
C VAL A 104 12.94 3.15 16.54
N ALA A 105 13.54 2.14 17.17
CA ALA A 105 14.22 1.05 16.49
C ALA A 105 13.23 0.19 15.67
N ASN A 106 12.07 -0.16 16.24
CA ASN A 106 11.04 -0.91 15.50
C ASN A 106 10.42 -0.07 14.39
N LEU A 107 10.24 1.24 14.61
CA LEU A 107 9.74 2.15 13.59
C LEU A 107 10.72 2.31 12.44
N LEU A 108 12.03 2.47 12.71
CA LEU A 108 13.06 2.49 11.68
C LEU A 108 13.16 1.17 10.94
N LEU A 109 13.05 0.05 11.67
CA LEU A 109 13.10 -1.28 11.08
C LEU A 109 11.90 -1.52 10.15
N ILE A 110 10.71 -1.05 10.50
CA ILE A 110 9.54 -1.12 9.61
C ILE A 110 9.68 -0.12 8.45
N LEU A 111 10.10 1.11 8.72
CA LEU A 111 10.24 2.17 7.71
C LEU A 111 11.29 1.84 6.64
N VAL A 112 12.35 1.12 6.99
CA VAL A 112 13.41 0.74 6.05
C VAL A 112 13.29 -0.73 5.63
N GLY A 113 13.02 -1.62 6.59
CA GLY A 113 12.95 -3.06 6.34
C GLY A 113 11.75 -3.47 5.49
N MET A 114 10.55 -2.95 5.75
CA MET A 114 9.38 -3.33 4.94
C MET A 114 9.50 -2.86 3.49
N PRO A 115 9.96 -1.63 3.18
CA PRO A 115 10.20 -1.23 1.80
C PRO A 115 11.29 -2.04 1.11
N LEU A 116 12.38 -2.38 1.80
CA LEU A 116 13.43 -3.25 1.23
C LEU A 116 12.89 -4.65 0.91
N VAL A 117 12.12 -5.25 1.82
CA VAL A 117 11.47 -6.55 1.58
C VAL A 117 10.49 -6.45 0.40
N ALA A 118 9.75 -5.35 0.27
CA ALA A 118 8.85 -5.12 -0.85
C ALA A 118 9.58 -4.95 -2.19
N VAL A 119 10.71 -4.23 -2.22
CA VAL A 119 11.57 -4.10 -3.41
C VAL A 119 12.08 -5.48 -3.84
N ILE A 120 12.64 -6.25 -2.89
CA ILE A 120 13.21 -7.57 -3.15
C ILE A 120 12.13 -8.56 -3.59
N GLY A 121 11.00 -8.60 -2.86
CA GLY A 121 9.85 -9.43 -3.18
C GLY A 121 9.26 -9.06 -4.54
N GLY A 122 9.02 -7.78 -4.79
CA GLY A 122 8.50 -7.28 -6.07
C GLY A 122 9.42 -7.63 -7.25
N TRP A 123 10.74 -7.53 -7.08
CA TRP A 123 11.72 -7.92 -8.10
C TRP A 123 11.71 -9.44 -8.37
N LEU A 124 11.66 -10.26 -7.31
CA LEU A 124 11.63 -11.73 -7.39
C LEU A 124 10.33 -12.26 -8.01
N LEU A 125 9.18 -11.71 -7.60
CA LEU A 125 7.85 -12.12 -8.07
C LEU A 125 7.56 -11.62 -9.49
N ALA A 126 8.01 -10.42 -9.87
CA ALA A 126 7.85 -9.89 -11.23
C ALA A 126 8.65 -10.66 -12.29
N GLY A 127 9.62 -11.48 -11.87
CA GLY A 127 10.33 -12.40 -12.75
C GLY A 127 9.53 -13.63 -13.18
N ARG A 128 8.32 -13.86 -12.63
CA ARG A 128 7.62 -15.15 -12.71
C ARG A 128 6.32 -15.13 -13.52
N GLU A 129 5.99 -14.06 -14.24
CA GLU A 129 4.80 -14.06 -15.09
C GLU A 129 5.07 -14.53 -16.53
N PRO A 130 4.19 -15.40 -17.09
CA PRO A 130 4.54 -16.32 -18.16
C PRO A 130 4.59 -15.62 -19.52
N SER A 131 5.45 -16.14 -20.40
CA SER A 131 5.49 -15.92 -21.85
C SER A 131 4.22 -16.42 -22.59
N ALA A 132 3.04 -16.33 -21.96
CA ALA A 132 1.77 -16.85 -22.46
C ALA A 132 0.91 -15.80 -23.19
N ILE A 133 1.27 -14.51 -23.18
CA ILE A 133 0.72 -13.55 -24.16
C ILE A 133 1.56 -13.67 -25.44
N GLY A 134 1.66 -14.91 -25.93
CA GLY A 134 2.24 -15.23 -27.22
C GLY A 134 1.22 -14.93 -28.31
N ARG A 135 1.59 -14.01 -29.20
CA ARG A 135 1.13 -13.91 -30.60
C ARG A 135 -0.38 -13.68 -30.79
N ARG A 136 -0.78 -12.41 -30.94
CA ARG A 136 -1.88 -12.11 -31.87
C ARG A 136 -1.35 -12.39 -33.29
N PRO A 137 -1.99 -13.26 -34.09
CA PRO A 137 -1.76 -13.27 -35.52
C PRO A 137 -2.12 -11.89 -36.07
N LEU A 138 -1.27 -11.35 -36.94
CA LEU A 138 -1.62 -10.22 -37.77
C LEU A 138 -2.53 -10.76 -38.87
N GLU A 139 -3.76 -10.27 -38.92
CA GLU A 139 -4.56 -10.23 -40.14
C GLU A 139 -4.43 -8.85 -40.76
#